data_AF-A0A7T7VRA3-F1
#
_entry.id   AF-A0A7T7VRA3-F1
#
_cell.length_a   1.000
_cell.length_b   1.000
_cell.length_c   1.000
_cell.angle_alpha   90.00
_cell.angle_beta   90.00
_cell.angle_gamma   90.00
#
_symmetry.space_group_name_H-M   'P 1'
#
loop_
_entity.id
_entity.type
_entity.pdbx_description
1 polymer ?
#
loop_
_entity_poly.entity_id
_entity_poly.type
_entity_poly.pdbx_seq_one_letter_code
_entity_poly.pdbx_strand_id
1 'polypeptide(L)'
;MMDNKMMVEGSLANYEDGGEVKGFKLLARLPYYRGLGLSMVEDIAIEIDGDKVAREDVRFHVRGKTYTLDQMETVFDDRWNFGEQATVIALRDGGLGEGEHEVTFAVRYRVSYLPFVPTTKFTKTMALAA
;
A
#
# COMPACT_ATOMS: atom_id res chain seq x y z
N MET A 1 8.99 10.65 -13.60
CA MET A 1 8.29 10.23 -12.36
C MET A 1 8.33 8.71 -12.28
N MET A 2 8.55 8.14 -11.10
CA MET A 2 8.64 6.69 -10.88
C MET A 2 7.31 6.11 -10.37
N ASP A 3 6.22 6.88 -10.52
CA ASP A 3 4.90 6.60 -9.96
C ASP A 3 4.35 5.26 -10.50
N ASN A 4 4.67 4.93 -11.76
CA ASN A 4 4.35 3.64 -12.37
C ASN A 4 5.08 2.44 -11.76
N LYS A 5 6.06 2.67 -10.87
CA LYS A 5 6.82 1.65 -10.13
C LYS A 5 6.36 1.50 -8.68
N MET A 6 5.36 2.28 -8.25
CA MET A 6 4.78 2.19 -6.91
C MET A 6 4.18 0.82 -6.63
N MET A 7 3.52 0.22 -7.61
CA MET A 7 2.95 -1.13 -7.50
C MET A 7 3.84 -2.13 -8.23
N VAL A 8 4.12 -3.26 -7.60
CA VAL A 8 4.91 -4.35 -8.19
C VAL A 8 4.00 -5.22 -9.06
N GLU A 9 4.38 -5.40 -10.33
CA GLU A 9 3.64 -6.25 -11.26
C GLU A 9 3.59 -7.72 -10.80
N GLY A 10 2.45 -8.38 -11.03
CA GLY A 10 2.22 -9.76 -10.63
C GLY A 10 2.12 -9.99 -9.11
N SER A 11 2.01 -8.94 -8.31
CA SER A 11 1.96 -9.05 -6.84
C SER A 11 0.56 -8.95 -6.23
N LEU A 12 -0.46 -8.62 -7.03
CA LEU A 12 -1.85 -8.58 -6.56
C LEU A 12 -2.28 -10.01 -6.26
N ALA A 13 -2.70 -10.28 -5.03
CA ALA A 13 -3.13 -11.61 -4.61
C ALA A 13 -4.17 -11.49 -3.49
N ASN A 14 -4.94 -12.56 -3.25
CA ASN A 14 -5.76 -12.63 -2.06
C ASN A 14 -4.89 -12.69 -0.79
N TYR A 15 -5.38 -12.04 0.27
CA TYR A 15 -4.77 -12.07 1.58
C TYR A 15 -5.49 -13.11 2.43
N GLU A 16 -4.75 -14.17 2.75
CA GLU A 16 -5.22 -15.24 3.63
C GLU A 16 -4.61 -15.10 5.02
N ASP A 17 -5.44 -15.27 6.03
CA ASP A 17 -5.03 -15.34 7.42
C ASP A 17 -5.85 -16.41 8.14
N GLY A 18 -5.18 -17.32 8.84
CA GLY A 18 -5.85 -18.45 9.50
C GLY A 18 -6.58 -19.43 8.55
N GLY A 19 -6.20 -19.47 7.26
CA GLY A 19 -6.85 -20.32 6.26
C GLY A 19 -8.13 -19.73 5.66
N GLU A 20 -8.46 -18.48 5.97
CA GLU A 20 -9.58 -17.75 5.40
C GLU A 20 -9.10 -16.55 4.58
N VAL A 21 -9.77 -16.28 3.46
CA VAL A 21 -9.51 -15.08 2.65
C VAL A 21 -10.11 -13.87 3.36
N LYS A 22 -9.25 -13.01 3.91
CA LYS A 22 -9.61 -11.81 4.68
C LYS A 22 -9.51 -10.51 3.88
N GLY A 23 -9.07 -10.58 2.63
CA GLY A 23 -8.82 -9.39 1.82
C GLY A 23 -7.99 -9.68 0.59
N PHE A 24 -7.30 -8.64 0.13
CA PHE A 24 -6.29 -8.73 -0.91
C PHE A 24 -5.06 -7.93 -0.52
N LYS A 25 -3.94 -8.24 -1.18
CA LYS A 25 -2.65 -7.60 -0.94
C LYS A 25 -1.94 -7.32 -2.26
N LEU A 26 -1.05 -6.35 -2.22
CA LEU A 26 -0.07 -6.09 -3.27
C LEU A 26 1.27 -5.69 -2.66
N LEU A 27 2.34 -5.89 -3.41
CA LEU A 27 3.63 -5.33 -3.05
C LEU A 27 3.71 -3.90 -3.59
N ALA A 28 4.09 -2.96 -2.73
CA ALA A 28 4.24 -1.56 -3.08
C ALA A 28 5.65 -1.04 -2.74
N ARG A 29 6.02 0.08 -3.34
CA ARG A 29 7.23 0.86 -3.04
C ARG A 29 6.88 2.31 -2.74
N LEU A 30 7.64 2.92 -1.83
CA LEU A 30 7.54 4.34 -1.52
C LEU A 30 7.82 5.18 -2.79
N PRO A 31 6.92 6.08 -3.21
CA PRO A 31 7.13 6.99 -4.36
C PRO A 31 8.12 8.13 -4.07
N TYR A 32 9.23 7.84 -3.40
CA TYR A 32 10.22 8.84 -3.03
C TYR A 32 11.63 8.25 -3.02
N TYR A 33 12.62 9.05 -3.47
CA TYR A 33 13.98 8.57 -3.76
C TYR A 33 14.80 8.19 -2.53
N ARG A 34 14.31 8.51 -1.32
CA ARG A 34 14.96 8.16 -0.04
C ARG A 34 13.93 7.53 0.88
N GLY A 35 14.41 6.69 1.78
CA GLY A 35 13.53 6.09 2.78
C GLY A 35 12.95 7.14 3.74
N LEU A 36 11.71 6.94 4.15
CA LEU A 36 11.02 7.77 5.14
C LEU A 36 10.71 6.95 6.39
N GLY A 37 10.68 7.63 7.55
CA GLY A 37 10.09 7.01 8.75
C GLY A 37 8.62 6.69 8.50
N LEU A 38 8.10 5.61 9.08
CA LEU A 38 6.70 5.23 8.87
C LEU A 38 5.74 6.34 9.33
N SER A 39 6.06 7.05 10.42
CA SER A 39 5.32 8.25 10.87
C SER A 39 5.31 9.42 9.90
N MET A 40 6.13 9.40 8.85
CA MET A 40 6.09 10.41 7.78
C MET A 40 5.19 10.01 6.61
N VAL A 41 4.69 8.77 6.57
CA VAL A 41 3.65 8.34 5.63
C VAL A 41 2.31 8.62 6.30
N GLU A 42 1.62 9.67 5.85
CA GLU A 42 0.34 10.09 6.45
C GLU A 42 -0.80 9.16 6.04
N ASP A 43 -0.80 8.71 4.77
CA ASP A 43 -1.87 7.88 4.24
C ASP A 43 -1.42 6.98 3.10
N ILE A 44 -2.09 5.84 3.00
CA ILE A 44 -1.99 4.90 1.89
C ILE A 44 -3.42 4.58 1.48
N ALA A 45 -3.83 5.09 0.32
CA ALA A 45 -5.17 4.86 -0.21
C ALA A 45 -5.15 3.81 -1.32
N ILE A 46 -6.11 2.90 -1.28
CA ILE A 46 -6.39 1.90 -2.31
C ILE A 46 -7.80 2.11 -2.83
N GLU A 47 -7.96 2.05 -4.13
CA GLU A 47 -9.25 1.94 -4.81
C GLU A 47 -9.15 0.79 -5.83
N ILE A 48 -10.11 -0.13 -5.79
CA ILE A 48 -10.13 -1.36 -6.57
C ILE A 48 -11.42 -1.38 -7.40
N ASP A 49 -11.31 -1.42 -8.73
CA ASP A 49 -12.45 -1.39 -9.66
C ASP A 49 -13.44 -0.21 -9.40
N GLY A 50 -12.91 0.93 -8.93
CA GLY A 50 -13.68 2.12 -8.56
C GLY A 50 -14.20 2.14 -7.12
N ASP A 51 -14.09 1.03 -6.37
CA ASP A 51 -14.46 0.95 -4.96
C ASP A 51 -13.28 1.39 -4.07
N LYS A 52 -13.48 2.43 -3.26
CA LYS A 52 -12.47 2.88 -2.29
C LYS A 52 -12.41 1.97 -1.08
N VAL A 53 -11.21 1.56 -0.71
CA VAL A 53 -10.95 0.86 0.55
C VAL A 53 -10.93 1.88 1.68
N ALA A 54 -11.64 1.61 2.78
CA ALA A 54 -11.63 2.47 3.95
C ALA A 54 -10.22 2.48 4.58
N ARG A 55 -9.79 3.62 5.14
CA ARG A 55 -8.44 3.78 5.69
C ARG A 55 -8.18 2.75 6.80
N GLU A 56 -9.18 2.55 7.66
CA GLU A 56 -9.18 1.60 8.76
C GLU A 56 -9.07 0.13 8.32
N ASP A 57 -9.25 -0.16 7.04
CA ASP A 57 -9.11 -1.50 6.45
C ASP A 57 -7.77 -1.69 5.72
N VAL A 58 -6.93 -0.65 5.64
CA VAL A 58 -5.59 -0.76 5.07
C VAL A 58 -4.59 -1.17 6.14
N ARG A 59 -3.75 -2.17 5.83
CA ARG A 59 -2.58 -2.55 6.64
C ARG A 59 -1.31 -2.38 5.84
N PHE A 60 -0.27 -1.94 6.52
CA PHE A 60 1.08 -1.84 5.98
C PHE A 60 1.96 -2.88 6.68
N HIS A 61 2.55 -3.79 5.89
CA HIS A 61 3.44 -4.82 6.39
C HIS A 61 4.84 -4.66 5.81
N VAL A 62 5.83 -4.57 6.69
CA VAL A 62 7.24 -4.47 6.31
C VAL A 62 8.08 -5.22 7.35
N ARG A 63 9.08 -5.97 6.88
CA ARG A 63 10.06 -6.70 7.72
C ARG A 63 9.41 -7.49 8.88
N GLY A 64 8.32 -8.21 8.61
CA GLY A 64 7.67 -9.09 9.58
C GLY A 64 6.76 -8.38 10.60
N LYS A 65 6.53 -7.08 10.46
CA LYS A 65 5.60 -6.32 11.30
C LYS A 65 4.46 -5.76 10.45
N THR A 66 3.25 -5.85 10.98
CA THR A 66 2.04 -5.29 10.36
C THR A 66 1.54 -4.13 11.21
N TYR A 67 1.17 -3.04 10.54
CA TYR A 67 0.64 -1.83 11.14
C TYR A 67 -0.69 -1.46 10.50
N THR A 68 -1.61 -0.94 11.31
CA THR A 68 -2.66 -0.04 10.81
C THR A 68 -2.03 1.30 10.42
N LEU A 69 -2.71 2.07 9.56
CA LEU A 69 -2.21 3.39 9.19
C LEU A 69 -2.16 4.36 10.38
N ASP A 70 -3.08 4.25 11.33
CA ASP A 70 -3.07 5.04 12.57
C ASP A 70 -1.86 4.71 13.47
N GLN A 71 -1.49 3.42 13.57
CA GLN A 71 -0.29 3.02 14.30
C GLN A 71 0.97 3.64 13.68
N MET A 72 1.08 3.65 12.34
CA MET A 72 2.25 4.17 11.62
C MET A 72 2.58 5.62 12.01
N GLU A 73 1.57 6.46 12.30
CA GLU A 73 1.75 7.87 12.69
C GLU A 73 2.69 8.06 13.89
N THR A 74 2.79 7.02 14.75
CA THR A 74 3.62 7.02 15.97
C THR A 74 4.87 6.14 15.86
N VAL A 75 5.15 5.57 14.69
CA VAL A 75 6.33 4.73 14.45
C VAL A 75 7.50 5.61 14.00
N PHE A 76 8.39 5.91 14.94
CA PHE A 76 9.57 6.77 14.73
C PHE A 76 10.87 5.98 14.54
N ASP A 77 10.88 4.71 14.95
CA ASP A 77 12.04 3.82 14.94
C ASP A 77 12.11 2.91 13.69
N ASP A 78 11.07 2.91 12.87
CA ASP A 78 11.01 2.12 11.65
C ASP A 78 10.77 2.94 10.37
N ARG A 79 11.19 2.39 9.22
CA ARG A 79 11.25 3.13 7.94
C ARG A 79 10.75 2.31 6.75
N TRP A 80 10.17 2.97 5.76
CA TRP A 80 10.01 2.39 4.43
C TRP A 80 11.18 2.84 3.57
N ASN A 81 12.12 1.93 3.26
CA ASN A 81 13.36 2.28 2.57
C ASN A 81 13.17 2.44 1.06
N PHE A 82 14.08 3.18 0.43
CA PHE A 82 14.05 3.35 -1.03
C PHE A 82 14.21 1.99 -1.73
N GLY A 83 13.30 1.69 -2.66
CA GLY A 83 13.29 0.44 -3.42
C GLY A 83 12.75 -0.78 -2.66
N GLU A 84 12.59 -0.69 -1.34
CA GLU A 84 12.04 -1.76 -0.51
C GLU A 84 10.57 -2.02 -0.85
N GLN A 85 10.24 -3.29 -1.04
CA GLN A 85 8.88 -3.75 -1.23
C GLN A 85 8.23 -3.96 0.14
N ALA A 86 7.13 -3.25 0.40
CA ALA A 86 6.25 -3.51 1.52
C ALA A 86 4.98 -4.16 1.01
N THR A 87 4.35 -5.02 1.83
CA THR A 87 3.04 -5.58 1.50
C THR A 87 1.98 -4.61 2.01
N VAL A 88 1.15 -4.11 1.12
CA VAL A 88 -0.06 -3.36 1.48
C VAL A 88 -1.23 -4.31 1.38
N ILE A 89 -2.01 -4.39 2.44
CA ILE A 89 -3.15 -5.30 2.57
C ILE A 89 -4.41 -4.45 2.69
N ALA A 90 -5.44 -4.76 1.93
CA ALA A 90 -6.77 -4.21 2.05
C ALA A 90 -7.70 -5.30 2.59
N LEU A 91 -8.27 -5.09 3.77
CA LEU A 91 -9.23 -6.00 4.35
C LEU A 91 -10.55 -5.92 3.57
N ARG A 92 -11.05 -7.07 3.13
CA ARG A 92 -12.28 -7.25 2.37
C ARG A 92 -12.65 -8.72 2.43
N ASP A 93 -13.66 -9.07 3.21
CA ASP A 93 -14.09 -10.47 3.34
C ASP A 93 -14.39 -11.06 1.96
N GLY A 94 -13.84 -12.25 1.69
CA GLY A 94 -13.95 -12.92 0.39
C GLY A 94 -12.96 -12.47 -0.69
N GLY A 95 -12.16 -11.42 -0.43
CA GLY A 95 -11.07 -10.99 -1.30
C GLY A 95 -11.52 -10.47 -2.66
N LEU A 96 -10.73 -10.75 -3.69
CA LEU A 96 -11.02 -10.44 -5.09
C LEU A 96 -11.35 -11.71 -5.88
N GLY A 97 -12.22 -11.57 -6.87
CA GLY A 97 -12.49 -12.63 -7.86
C GLY A 97 -11.29 -12.84 -8.79
N GLU A 98 -11.28 -13.94 -9.53
CA GLU A 98 -10.25 -14.16 -10.54
C GLU A 98 -10.36 -13.14 -11.69
N GLY A 99 -9.21 -12.77 -12.27
CA GLY A 99 -9.14 -11.93 -13.46
C GLY A 99 -8.31 -10.67 -13.27
N GLU A 100 -8.61 -9.68 -14.12
CA GLU A 100 -7.96 -8.37 -14.10
C GLU A 100 -8.76 -7.37 -13.26
N HIS A 101 -8.06 -6.59 -12.43
CA HIS A 101 -8.62 -5.52 -11.61
C HIS A 101 -7.92 -4.20 -11.90
N GLU A 102 -8.68 -3.10 -11.92
CA GLU A 102 -8.12 -1.77 -11.93
C GLU A 102 -7.72 -1.38 -10.50
N VAL A 103 -6.41 -1.23 -10.27
CA VAL A 103 -5.87 -0.83 -8.97
C VAL A 103 -5.41 0.60 -9.04
N THR A 104 -6.00 1.46 -8.21
CA THR A 104 -5.50 2.78 -7.89
C THR A 104 -4.78 2.74 -6.55
N PHE A 105 -3.54 3.18 -6.53
CA PHE A 105 -2.73 3.27 -5.31
C PHE A 105 -2.20 4.70 -5.13
N ALA A 106 -2.38 5.25 -3.94
CA ALA A 106 -1.88 6.58 -3.60
C ALA A 106 -1.18 6.58 -2.25
N VAL A 107 -0.09 7.33 -2.15
CA VAL A 107 0.65 7.53 -0.90
C VAL A 107 0.77 9.02 -0.63
N ARG A 108 0.34 9.43 0.56
CA ARG A 108 0.51 10.78 1.09
C ARG A 108 1.62 10.76 2.13
N TYR A 109 2.62 11.63 1.97
CA TYR A 109 3.81 11.59 2.82
C TYR A 109 4.45 12.95 3.00
N ARG A 110 5.08 13.16 4.15
CA ARG A 110 5.79 14.39 4.50
C ARG A 110 7.23 14.32 4.01
N VAL A 111 7.69 15.43 3.45
CA VAL A 111 9.10 15.63 3.08
C VAL A 111 9.59 16.89 3.77
N SER A 112 10.66 16.76 4.55
CA SER A 112 11.12 17.80 5.49
C SER A 112 11.38 19.19 4.90
N TYR A 113 11.65 19.29 3.60
CA TYR A 113 11.95 20.55 2.92
C TYR A 113 10.82 21.02 1.98
N LEU A 114 9.73 20.28 1.86
CA LEU A 114 8.58 20.70 1.04
C LEU A 114 7.62 21.53 1.91
N PRO A 115 7.14 22.68 1.41
CA PRO A 115 6.17 23.52 2.13
C PRO A 115 4.72 22.99 2.04
N PHE A 116 4.53 21.78 1.49
CA PHE A 116 3.25 21.10 1.37
C PHE A 116 3.46 19.58 1.50
N VAL A 117 2.37 18.85 1.75
CA VAL A 117 2.39 17.39 1.84
C VAL A 117 1.96 16.79 0.50
N PRO A 118 2.88 16.20 -0.28
CA PRO A 118 2.53 15.57 -1.55
C PRO A 118 1.67 14.33 -1.36
N THR A 119 0.82 14.08 -2.34
CA THR A 119 0.20 12.78 -2.58
C THR A 119 0.60 12.32 -3.97
N THR A 120 1.25 11.16 -4.07
CA THR A 120 1.55 10.52 -5.36
C THR A 120 0.54 9.41 -5.60
N LYS A 121 -0.09 9.39 -6.78
CA LYS A 121 -1.11 8.41 -7.17
C LYS A 121 -0.75 7.78 -8.51
N PHE A 122 -0.99 6.48 -8.64
CA PHE A 122 -0.90 5.77 -9.91
C PHE A 122 -2.02 4.73 -10.02
N THR A 123 -2.56 4.58 -11.23
CA THR A 123 -3.61 3.61 -11.54
C THR A 123 -3.12 2.67 -12.62
N LYS A 124 -3.35 1.35 -12.45
CA LYS A 124 -3.09 0.35 -13.48
C LYS A 124 -3.96 -0.88 -13.32
N THR A 125 -4.16 -1.59 -14.42
CA THR A 125 -4.73 -2.94 -14.41
C THR A 125 -3.70 -3.95 -13.92
N MET A 126 -4.12 -4.85 -13.02
CA MET A 126 -3.32 -5.96 -12.50
C MET A 126 -4.16 -7.23 -12.49
N ALA A 127 -3.61 -8.33 -13.01
CA ALA A 127 -4.22 -9.64 -12.83
C ALA A 127 -4.01 -10.14 -11.39
N LEU A 128 -5.03 -10.75 -10.81
CA LEU A 128 -4.89 -11.53 -9.59
C LEU A 128 -3.89 -12.67 -9.87
N ALA A 129 -2.84 -12.74 -9.07
CA ALA A 129 -1.86 -13.82 -9.16
C ALA A 129 -2.55 -15.15 -8.85
N ALA A 130 -2.27 -16.16 -9.68
CA ALA A 130 -2.73 -17.52 -9.51
C ALA A 130 -2.08 -18.21 -8.29
#